data_AF-A0A8R7PYU8-F1
#
_entry.id   AF-A0A8R7PYU8-F1
#
_cell.length_a   1.000
_cell.length_b   1.000
_cell.length_c   1.000
_cell.angle_alpha   90.00
_cell.angle_beta   90.00
_cell.angle_gamma   90.00
#
_symmetry.space_group_name_H-M   'P 1'
#
loop_
_entity.id
_entity.type
_entity.pdbx_description
1 polymer ?
#
loop_
_entity_poly.entity_id
_entity_poly.type
_entity_poly.pdbx_seq_one_letter_code
_entity_poly.pdbx_strand_id
1 'polypeptide(L)' 'AEVWQNLVHSPQSWWDNPADKRSLKAPDFKHKDTGEALWLSPRTPSWVTNALPPVKGGSKGARRPE' A
#
# COMPACT_ATOMS: atom_id res chain seq x y z
N ALA A 1 3.70 2.60 13.48
CA ALA A 1 3.21 3.74 12.66
C ALA A 1 4.32 4.41 11.87
N GLU A 2 5.57 4.31 12.32
CA GLU A 2 6.75 4.94 11.70
C GLU A 2 7.02 4.47 10.26
N VAL A 3 6.80 3.17 9.96
CA VAL A 3 6.99 2.61 8.62
C VAL A 3 6.11 3.26 7.55
N TRP A 4 4.85 3.59 7.90
CA TRP A 4 3.93 4.31 7.02
C TRP A 4 4.35 5.76 6.82
N GLN A 5 4.88 6.41 7.86
CA GLN A 5 5.43 7.76 7.73
C GLN A 5 6.65 7.75 6.82
N ASN A 6 7.52 6.75 6.95
CA ASN A 6 8.68 6.58 6.09
C ASN A 6 8.27 6.36 4.63
N LEU A 7 7.22 5.56 4.36
CA LEU A 7 6.67 5.42 3.02
C LEU A 7 6.23 6.76 2.42
N VAL A 8 5.51 7.58 3.20
CA VAL A 8 4.99 8.86 2.71
C VAL A 8 6.08 9.93 2.56
N HIS A 9 7.06 9.99 3.46
CA HIS A 9 8.16 10.95 3.37
C HIS A 9 9.24 10.55 2.37
N SER A 10 9.43 9.24 2.17
CA SER A 10 10.51 8.69 1.34
C SER A 10 10.00 7.65 0.33
N PRO A 11 9.04 7.98 -0.54
CA PRO A 11 8.42 7.01 -1.46
C PRO A 11 9.45 6.39 -2.43
N GLN A 12 10.53 7.10 -2.76
CA GLN A 12 11.61 6.57 -3.61
C GLN A 12 12.38 5.39 -2.99
N SER A 13 12.37 5.26 -1.66
CA SER A 13 13.01 4.16 -0.93
C SER A 13 12.14 2.90 -0.89
N TRP A 14 10.95 2.95 -1.47
CA TRP A 14 9.99 1.85 -1.51
C TRP A 14 9.75 1.38 -2.95
N TRP A 15 9.58 0.07 -3.11
CA TRP A 15 8.99 -0.52 -4.29
C TRP A 15 7.48 -0.47 -4.16
N ASP A 16 6.82 0.25 -5.06
CA ASP A 16 5.37 0.20 -5.24
C ASP A 16 5.06 -0.97 -6.17
N ASN A 17 4.54 -2.06 -5.62
CA ASN A 17 4.38 -3.32 -6.34
C ASN A 17 2.96 -3.64 -6.89
N PRO A 18 2.00 -2.71 -7.04
CA PRO A 18 0.59 -3.06 -7.24
C PRO A 18 0.30 -3.61 -8.64
N ALA A 19 1.13 -3.31 -9.64
CA ALA A 19 0.86 -3.70 -11.03
C ALA A 19 1.22 -5.15 -11.36
N ASP A 20 2.21 -5.75 -10.68
CA ASP A 20 2.74 -7.08 -10.99
C ASP A 20 2.48 -8.13 -9.88
N LYS A 21 1.48 -7.88 -9.03
CA LYS A 21 1.08 -8.86 -8.01
C LYS A 21 0.43 -10.09 -8.66
N ARG A 22 1.27 -11.06 -9.04
CA ARG A 22 0.86 -12.44 -9.34
C ARG A 22 0.24 -13.17 -8.14
N SER A 23 0.36 -12.61 -6.93
CA SER A 23 -0.16 -13.21 -5.70
C SER A 23 -0.71 -12.15 -4.75
N LEU A 24 -1.93 -12.38 -4.26
CA LEU A 24 -2.58 -11.58 -3.20
C LEU A 24 -1.80 -11.57 -1.88
N LYS A 25 -0.82 -12.46 -1.72
CA LYS A 25 0.05 -12.53 -0.53
C LYS A 25 1.25 -11.57 -0.61
N ALA A 26 1.56 -11.02 -1.78
CA ALA A 26 2.66 -10.08 -1.93
C ALA A 26 2.34 -8.73 -1.26
N PRO A 27 3.34 -8.04 -0.68
CA PRO A 27 3.16 -6.72 -0.11
C PRO A 27 2.87 -5.66 -1.18
N ASP A 28 2.07 -4.65 -0.83
CA ASP A 28 1.82 -3.49 -1.68
C ASP A 28 3.07 -2.62 -1.80
N PHE A 29 3.76 -2.43 -0.67
CA PHE A 29 5.03 -1.71 -0.63
C PHE A 29 6.11 -2.55 0.03
N LYS A 30 7.33 -2.51 -0.53
CA LYS A 30 8.52 -3.11 0.09
C LYS A 30 9.67 -2.11 0.14
N HIS A 31 10.24 -1.88 1.31
CA HIS A 31 11.40 -1.01 1.44
C HIS A 31 12.62 -1.65 0.75
N LYS A 32 13.38 -0.84 0.01
CA LYS A 32 14.52 -1.29 -0.80
C LYS A 32 15.66 -1.82 0.05
N ASP A 33 16.01 -1.08 1.11
CA ASP A 33 17.17 -1.40 1.97
C ASP A 33 16.83 -2.32 3.15
N THR A 34 15.80 -1.99 3.93
CA THR A 34 15.42 -2.74 5.15
C THR A 34 14.60 -4.00 4.85
N GLY A 35 13.98 -4.07 3.67
CA GLY A 35 13.09 -5.17 3.31
C GLY A 35 11.72 -5.16 4.00
N GLU A 36 11.40 -4.09 4.74
CA GLU A 36 10.09 -3.92 5.38
C GLU A 36 8.96 -4.01 4.37
N ALA A 37 7.87 -4.68 4.75
CA ALA A 37 6.76 -5.00 3.88
C ALA A 37 5.46 -4.42 4.43
N LEU A 38 4.72 -3.71 3.58
CA LEU A 38 3.45 -3.09 3.93
C LEU A 38 2.34 -3.61 3.01
N TRP A 39 1.20 -3.91 3.62
CA TRP A 39 -0.03 -4.29 2.94
C TRP A 39 -1.09 -3.22 3.18
N LEU A 40 -1.68 -2.73 2.09
CA LEU A 40 -2.89 -1.93 2.17
C LEU A 40 -4.04 -2.83 2.61
N SER A 41 -4.63 -2.50 3.74
CA SER A 41 -5.73 -3.26 4.32
C SER A 41 -6.77 -2.30 4.91
N PRO A 42 -7.96 -2.77 5.30
CA PRO A 42 -8.93 -1.93 6.01
C PRO A 42 -8.42 -1.34 7.33
N ARG A 43 -7.31 -1.88 7.87
CA ARG A 43 -6.64 -1.37 9.08
C ARG A 43 -5.56 -0.33 8.77
N THR A 44 -5.31 -0.02 7.51
CA THR A 44 -4.38 1.04 7.12
C THR A 44 -4.91 2.39 7.59
N PRO A 45 -4.08 3.23 8.24
CA PRO A 45 -4.53 4.53 8.70
C PRO A 45 -5.03 5.38 7.54
N SER A 46 -6.18 6.03 7.70
CA SER A 46 -6.84 6.81 6.64
C SER A 46 -5.96 7.94 6.07
N TRP A 47 -5.09 8.52 6.89
CA TRP A 47 -4.15 9.56 6.46
C TRP A 47 -3.12 9.03 5.45
N VAL A 48 -2.73 7.76 5.54
CA VAL A 48 -1.83 7.11 4.57
C VAL A 48 -2.55 6.98 3.24
N THR A 49 -3.79 6.51 3.25
CA THR A 49 -4.59 6.34 2.04
C THR A 49 -4.85 7.66 1.33
N ASN A 50 -4.93 8.77 2.08
CA ASN A 50 -5.06 10.13 1.52
C ASN A 50 -3.72 10.70 1.01
N ALA A 51 -2.59 10.29 1.58
CA ALA A 51 -1.26 10.76 1.21
C ALA A 51 -0.67 10.01 0.01
N LEU A 52 -1.09 8.76 -0.20
CA LEU A 52 -0.68 7.95 -1.34
C LEU A 52 -1.46 8.35 -2.60
N PRO A 53 -0.83 8.32 -3.78
CA PRO A 53 -1.55 8.51 -5.03
C PRO A 53 -2.63 7.43 -5.19
N PRO A 54 -3.76 7.75 -5.85
CA PRO A 54 -4.81 6.77 -6.09
C PRO A 54 -4.23 5.58 -6.86
N VAL A 55 -4.18 4.43 -6.19
CA VAL A 55 -3.64 3.20 -6.75
C VAL A 55 -4.48 2.87 -7.99
N LYS A 56 -3.86 2.87 -9.18
CA LYS A 56 -4.50 2.47 -10.44
C LYS A 56 -4.70 0.95 -10.43
N GLY A 57 -5.63 0.45 -9.63
CA GLY A 57 -5.85 -0.99 -9.51
C GLY A 57 -6.78 -1.37 -8.37
N GLY A 58 -8.09 -1.32 -8.64
CA GLY A 58 -9.06 -2.13 -7.91
C GLY A 58 -9.88 -1.40 -6.85
N SER A 59 -10.88 -0.64 -7.31
CA SER A 59 -12.14 -0.46 -6.59
C SER A 59 -12.78 -1.85 -6.34
N LYS A 60 -12.38 -2.56 -5.29
CA LYS A 60 -13.09 -3.75 -4.78
C LYS A 60 -13.44 -3.52 -3.32
N GLY A 61 -14.27 -2.50 -3.12
CA GLY A 61 -14.89 -2.18 -1.83
C GLY A 61 -16.28 -1.54 -1.97
N ALA A 62 -16.91 -1.61 -3.13
CA ALA A 62 -18.35 -1.41 -3.22
C ALA A 62 -19.03 -2.66 -2.64
N ARG A 63 -19.25 -2.65 -1.32
CA ARG A 63 -20.26 -3.51 -0.68
C ARG A 63 -21.58 -3.24 -1.41
N ARG A 64 -22.01 -4.19 -2.25
CA ARG A 64 -23.42 -4.28 -2.65
C ARG A 64 -24.17 -4.80 -1.42
N PRO A 65 -25.13 -4.06 -0.84
CA PRO A 65 -26.10 -4.70 0.02
C PRO A 65 -27.01 -5.56 -0.88
N GLU A 66 -27.19 -6.82 -0.49
CA GLU A 66 -28.42 -7.58 -0.80
C GLU A 66 -29.57 -6.95 -0.01
#